data_AF-A0A538F0L6-F1
#
_entry.id   AF-A0A538F0L6-F1
#
_cell.length_a   1.000
_cell.length_b   1.000
_cell.length_c   1.000
_cell.angle_alpha   90.00
_cell.angle_beta   90.00
_cell.angle_gamma   90.00
#
_symmetry.space_group_name_H-M   'P 1'
#
loop_
_entity.id
_entity.type
_entity.pdbx_description
1 polymer ?
#
loop_
_entity_poly.entity_id
_entity_poly.type
_entity_poly.pdbx_seq_one_letter_code
_entity_poly.pdbx_strand_id
1 'polypeptide(L)'
;MPACALHGVRELDPAVAEDFQKFWADLQAPDGVGLQEHYTNVLIALAQRFRGDPTVAGYELMNEPQPGFNAAPEESDATELFPYWGKAVNAVVAKVKDFRQLFFVEPNVERNVTDQSEISAPWSTYSSYRNVVYAPHIYTGVFTADQEVASRRFMPNDGGYRSAISDAKALGLPLWVGEFGNNPQDDDTILRTHYTLQDKYLLGGTLWLWKENANDVNGSVFWGVYGKPFGRGTPQPKRILITSRATPMAADGTLDSVHYGAGSGDFDIRADSASPVSCGDLSRATVLFVPPAVTAPVVAEGASIDVFSRAGAREVYVYPYGGPYRLYSGQPGDVTGPRCPPKTSAAPPIPLPKPHGCISTKSLRVSLRHPRHQRIVKVTAYIDGKRVLVKRGRHLRTVVLHHLPRGRRFRLKIVEVTNRGIRISRSRSYRGCP
;
A
#
# COMPACT_ATOMS: atom_id res chain seq x y z
N MET A 1 36.59 22.30 -3.98
CA MET A 1 36.85 23.28 -2.90
C MET A 1 36.93 22.55 -1.54
N PRO A 2 37.52 23.10 -0.45
CA PRO A 2 37.43 22.44 0.86
C PRO A 2 35.96 22.40 1.32
N ALA A 3 35.53 21.24 1.84
CA ALA A 3 34.17 21.04 2.31
C ALA A 3 33.90 21.90 3.56
N CYS A 4 33.02 22.87 3.42
CA CYS A 4 32.55 23.77 4.46
C CYS A 4 31.05 24.01 4.24
N ALA A 5 30.19 23.31 4.98
CA ALA A 5 28.75 23.57 4.96
C ALA A 5 28.48 25.01 5.39
N LEU A 6 28.09 25.87 4.44
CA LEU A 6 27.72 27.26 4.73
C LEU A 6 26.48 27.24 5.64
N HIS A 7 26.59 27.86 6.81
CA HIS A 7 25.53 27.90 7.83
C HIS A 7 25.05 26.52 8.34
N GLY A 8 25.82 25.45 8.14
CA GLY A 8 25.44 24.09 8.51
C GLY A 8 24.46 23.41 7.53
N VAL A 9 24.18 24.04 6.39
CA VAL A 9 23.39 23.46 5.28
C VAL A 9 24.36 22.82 4.31
N ARG A 10 24.25 21.49 4.13
CA ARG A 10 25.22 20.70 3.35
C ARG A 10 25.14 20.99 1.85
N GLU A 11 23.95 21.34 1.37
CA GLU A 11 23.65 21.65 -0.03
C GLU A 11 24.30 22.97 -0.49
N LEU A 12 24.56 23.89 0.45
CA LEU A 12 25.21 25.17 0.16
C LEU A 12 26.74 25.08 0.15
N ASP A 13 27.32 23.88 0.37
CA ASP A 13 28.76 23.70 0.26
C ASP A 13 29.19 23.83 -1.21
N PRO A 14 30.08 24.79 -1.57
CA PRO A 14 30.53 24.94 -2.94
C PRO A 14 31.21 23.70 -3.51
N ALA A 15 31.78 22.82 -2.67
CA ALA A 15 32.33 21.55 -3.10
C ALA A 15 31.23 20.58 -3.57
N VAL A 16 30.06 20.59 -2.92
CA VAL A 16 28.89 19.79 -3.34
C VAL A 16 28.37 20.29 -4.68
N ALA A 17 28.22 21.61 -4.84
CA ALA A 17 27.83 22.21 -6.12
C ALA A 17 28.81 21.85 -7.25
N GLU A 18 30.12 21.88 -6.95
CA GLU A 18 31.17 21.47 -7.89
C GLU A 18 31.01 20.02 -8.33
N ASP A 19 30.77 19.10 -7.40
CA ASP A 19 30.67 17.68 -7.70
C ASP A 19 29.39 17.32 -8.47
N PHE A 20 28.26 17.96 -8.16
CA PHE A 20 27.06 17.84 -8.99
C PHE A 20 27.26 18.43 -10.39
N GLN A 21 27.94 19.57 -10.52
CA GLN A 21 28.23 20.12 -11.85
C GLN A 21 29.10 19.17 -12.68
N LYS A 22 30.10 18.50 -12.06
CA LYS A 22 30.91 17.48 -12.76
C LYS A 22 30.05 16.32 -13.25
N PHE A 23 29.05 15.91 -12.45
CA PHE A 23 28.09 14.89 -12.85
C PHE A 23 27.22 15.35 -14.02
N TRP A 24 26.65 16.55 -13.97
CA TRP A 24 25.80 17.09 -15.05
C TRP A 24 26.58 17.30 -16.35
N ALA A 25 27.85 17.69 -16.25
CA ALA A 25 28.77 17.80 -17.39
C ALA A 25 29.30 16.44 -17.92
N ASP A 26 28.88 15.32 -17.34
CA ASP A 26 29.32 13.95 -17.67
C ASP A 26 30.85 13.82 -17.73
N LEU A 27 31.56 14.44 -16.78
CA LEU A 27 33.02 14.38 -16.75
C LEU A 27 33.49 12.93 -16.63
N GLN A 28 34.69 12.66 -17.15
CA GLN A 28 35.28 11.34 -17.08
C GLN A 28 35.75 11.02 -15.67
N ALA A 29 35.38 9.84 -15.18
CA ALA A 29 36.02 9.19 -14.05
C ALA A 29 37.45 8.73 -14.43
N PRO A 30 38.29 8.31 -13.46
CA PRO A 30 39.68 7.90 -13.73
C PRO A 30 39.86 6.76 -14.75
N ASP A 31 38.82 5.99 -15.01
CA ASP A 31 38.80 4.91 -16.02
C ASP A 31 38.39 5.40 -17.42
N GLY A 32 38.17 6.71 -17.60
CA GLY A 32 37.80 7.35 -18.86
C GLY A 32 36.31 7.28 -19.20
N VAL A 33 35.48 6.68 -18.33
CA VAL A 33 34.03 6.56 -18.51
C VAL A 33 33.33 7.76 -17.84
N GLY A 34 32.31 8.30 -18.49
CA GLY A 34 31.54 9.44 -17.96
C GLY A 34 30.82 9.11 -16.65
N LEU A 35 30.71 10.08 -15.74
CA LEU A 35 30.01 9.91 -14.47
C LEU A 35 28.52 9.52 -14.66
N GLN A 36 27.84 10.10 -15.65
CA GLN A 36 26.46 9.72 -15.98
C GLN A 36 26.38 8.30 -16.55
N GLU A 37 27.38 7.89 -17.32
CA GLU A 37 27.45 6.53 -17.85
C GLU A 37 27.62 5.50 -16.73
N HIS A 38 28.52 5.76 -15.77
CA HIS A 38 28.66 4.94 -14.57
C HIS A 38 27.35 4.82 -13.79
N TYR A 39 26.69 5.95 -13.55
CA TYR A 39 25.40 5.97 -12.85
C TYR A 39 24.31 5.20 -13.62
N THR A 40 24.22 5.41 -14.92
CA THR A 40 23.28 4.69 -15.80
C THR A 40 23.55 3.18 -15.79
N ASN A 41 24.81 2.75 -15.72
CA ASN A 41 25.18 1.34 -15.60
C ASN A 41 24.70 0.72 -14.28
N VAL A 42 24.68 1.48 -13.17
CA VAL A 42 24.07 1.03 -11.90
C VAL A 42 22.57 0.82 -12.07
N LEU A 43 21.87 1.77 -12.70
CA LEU A 43 20.44 1.65 -12.98
C LEU A 43 20.14 0.43 -13.86
N ILE A 44 20.94 0.20 -14.90
CA ILE A 44 20.83 -0.99 -15.76
C ILE A 44 21.02 -2.27 -14.94
N ALA A 45 22.03 -2.33 -14.08
CA ALA A 45 22.30 -3.51 -13.25
C ALA A 45 21.13 -3.82 -12.29
N LEU A 46 20.58 -2.79 -11.64
CA LEU A 46 19.41 -2.92 -10.76
C LEU A 46 18.17 -3.36 -11.55
N ALA A 47 17.92 -2.76 -12.70
CA ALA A 47 16.82 -3.12 -13.60
C ALA A 47 16.93 -4.57 -14.09
N GLN A 48 18.12 -5.02 -14.50
CA GLN A 48 18.36 -6.41 -14.89
C GLN A 48 18.08 -7.39 -13.75
N ARG A 49 18.45 -7.02 -12.52
CA ARG A 49 18.29 -7.86 -11.33
C ARG A 49 16.84 -8.05 -10.90
N PHE A 50 15.99 -7.04 -11.11
CA PHE A 50 14.60 -7.01 -10.60
C PHE A 50 13.52 -6.94 -11.69
N ARG A 51 13.86 -6.95 -12.98
CA ARG A 51 12.91 -6.91 -14.12
C ARG A 51 11.74 -7.89 -14.06
N GLY A 52 11.90 -9.02 -13.38
CA GLY A 52 10.89 -10.07 -13.24
C GLY A 52 10.19 -10.10 -11.88
N ASP A 53 10.49 -9.15 -10.99
CA ASP A 53 9.94 -9.10 -9.65
C ASP A 53 8.71 -8.15 -9.60
N PRO A 54 7.48 -8.69 -9.51
CA PRO A 54 6.27 -7.87 -9.48
C PRO A 54 6.10 -7.09 -8.17
N THR A 55 6.95 -7.32 -7.17
CA THR A 55 6.93 -6.57 -5.91
C THR A 55 7.73 -5.27 -5.96
N VAL A 56 8.58 -5.10 -6.98
CA VAL A 56 9.29 -3.85 -7.25
C VAL A 56 8.44 -2.99 -8.17
N ALA A 57 7.87 -1.92 -7.63
CA ALA A 57 7.05 -0.98 -8.39
C ALA A 57 7.87 -0.24 -9.47
N GLY A 58 9.08 0.20 -9.12
CA GLY A 58 9.94 0.97 -10.01
C GLY A 58 11.24 1.44 -9.37
N TYR A 59 11.88 2.41 -10.02
CA TYR A 59 13.18 2.98 -9.64
C TYR A 59 13.08 4.51 -9.61
N GLU A 60 13.36 5.10 -8.47
CA GLU A 60 13.63 6.53 -8.36
C GLU A 60 15.02 6.82 -8.90
N LEU A 61 15.12 7.76 -9.84
CA LEU A 61 16.35 7.97 -10.59
C LEU A 61 17.43 8.63 -9.75
N MET A 62 17.08 9.54 -8.83
CA MET A 62 17.98 10.16 -7.86
C MET A 62 17.14 10.95 -6.86
N ASN A 63 17.45 10.77 -5.58
CA ASN A 63 16.89 11.56 -4.49
C ASN A 63 17.47 12.98 -4.49
N GLU A 64 16.61 14.00 -4.49
CA GLU A 64 16.96 15.41 -4.30
C GLU A 64 18.17 15.87 -5.15
N PRO A 65 18.07 15.81 -6.49
CA PRO A 65 19.15 16.20 -7.37
C PRO A 65 19.51 17.68 -7.18
N GLN A 66 20.78 17.96 -6.88
CA GLN A 66 21.27 19.33 -6.68
C GLN A 66 21.56 20.01 -8.02
N PRO A 67 21.34 21.33 -8.13
CA PRO A 67 21.44 22.08 -9.38
C PRO A 67 22.88 22.34 -9.86
N GLY A 68 23.92 21.93 -9.11
CA GLY A 68 25.30 22.25 -9.45
C GLY A 68 25.58 23.74 -9.37
N PHE A 69 26.16 24.33 -10.41
CA PHE A 69 26.43 25.77 -10.50
C PHE A 69 25.44 26.55 -11.36
N ASN A 70 24.28 25.95 -11.69
CA ASN A 70 23.25 26.68 -12.42
C ASN A 70 22.83 27.92 -11.63
N ALA A 71 22.91 29.09 -12.28
CA ALA A 71 22.80 30.38 -11.62
C ALA A 71 21.33 30.80 -11.39
N ALA A 72 20.42 30.28 -12.21
CA ALA A 72 18.99 30.50 -12.05
C ALA A 72 18.39 29.26 -11.39
N PRO A 73 17.68 29.43 -10.26
CA PRO A 73 16.82 28.38 -9.76
C PRO A 73 15.90 27.89 -10.88
N GLU A 74 15.62 26.58 -10.91
CA GLU A 74 14.67 25.97 -11.86
C GLU A 74 15.19 25.75 -13.32
N GLU A 75 16.31 26.38 -13.75
CA GLU A 75 16.89 26.14 -15.09
C GLU A 75 17.45 24.72 -15.24
N SER A 76 17.99 24.17 -14.14
CA SER A 76 18.63 22.85 -14.11
C SER A 76 17.69 21.71 -14.55
N ASP A 77 16.40 21.82 -14.25
CA ASP A 77 15.38 20.84 -14.63
C ASP A 77 15.34 20.63 -16.15
N ALA A 78 15.22 21.72 -16.89
CA ALA A 78 15.00 21.68 -18.34
C ALA A 78 16.31 21.45 -19.13
N THR A 79 17.44 21.92 -18.61
CA THR A 79 18.71 21.95 -19.37
C THR A 79 19.61 20.75 -19.11
N GLU A 80 19.62 20.21 -17.90
CA GLU A 80 20.54 19.12 -17.49
C GLU A 80 19.77 17.90 -16.99
N LEU A 81 18.85 18.10 -16.03
CA LEU A 81 18.23 17.04 -15.25
C LEU A 81 17.29 16.16 -16.07
N PHE A 82 16.20 16.70 -16.62
CA PHE A 82 15.25 15.91 -17.42
C PHE A 82 15.86 15.35 -18.72
N PRO A 83 16.75 16.07 -19.44
CA PRO A 83 17.53 15.48 -20.52
C PRO A 83 18.31 14.25 -20.09
N TYR A 84 18.99 14.28 -18.94
CA TYR A 84 19.70 13.13 -18.41
C TYR A 84 18.75 12.00 -17.97
N TRP A 85 17.63 12.31 -17.32
CA TRP A 85 16.59 11.31 -17.01
C TRP A 85 16.09 10.60 -18.26
N GLY A 86 15.84 11.34 -19.34
CA GLY A 86 15.52 10.75 -20.65
C GLY A 86 16.61 9.79 -21.15
N LYS A 87 17.89 10.21 -21.11
CA LYS A 87 19.06 9.39 -21.48
C LYS A 87 19.13 8.10 -20.66
N ALA A 88 19.06 8.19 -19.33
CA ALA A 88 19.15 7.05 -18.42
C ALA A 88 17.98 6.07 -18.61
N VAL A 89 16.74 6.56 -18.68
CA VAL A 89 15.55 5.74 -18.93
C VAL A 89 15.66 5.01 -20.27
N ASN A 90 16.03 5.71 -21.34
CA ASN A 90 16.18 5.13 -22.67
C ASN A 90 17.27 4.04 -22.67
N ALA A 91 18.38 4.24 -21.96
CA ALA A 91 19.44 3.25 -21.84
C ALA A 91 18.98 1.98 -21.11
N VAL A 92 18.26 2.11 -20.00
CA VAL A 92 17.69 0.95 -19.29
C VAL A 92 16.71 0.20 -20.19
N VAL A 93 15.77 0.90 -20.84
CA VAL A 93 14.78 0.27 -21.73
C VAL A 93 15.44 -0.45 -22.91
N ALA A 94 16.51 0.11 -23.47
CA ALA A 94 17.24 -0.50 -24.58
C ALA A 94 18.06 -1.74 -24.14
N LYS A 95 18.61 -1.73 -22.92
CA LYS A 95 19.52 -2.79 -22.42
C LYS A 95 18.80 -3.89 -21.65
N VAL A 96 17.60 -3.63 -21.14
CA VAL A 96 16.84 -4.57 -20.31
C VAL A 96 15.64 -5.10 -21.08
N LYS A 97 15.75 -6.34 -21.54
CA LYS A 97 14.70 -7.00 -22.33
C LYS A 97 13.37 -7.04 -21.57
N ASP A 98 12.28 -6.70 -22.28
CA ASP A 98 10.90 -6.73 -21.77
C ASP A 98 10.68 -5.85 -20.52
N PHE A 99 11.46 -4.76 -20.37
CA PHE A 99 11.30 -3.85 -19.23
C PHE A 99 9.93 -3.15 -19.24
N ARG A 100 9.27 -3.14 -18.07
CA ARG A 100 7.90 -2.63 -17.88
C ARG A 100 7.70 -1.89 -16.54
N GLN A 101 8.70 -1.80 -15.68
CA GLN A 101 8.56 -1.20 -14.35
C GLN A 101 8.56 0.34 -14.42
N LEU A 102 8.12 0.99 -13.35
CA LEU A 102 8.05 2.44 -13.29
C LEU A 102 9.45 3.06 -13.14
N PHE A 103 9.61 4.28 -13.63
CA PHE A 103 10.62 5.21 -13.15
C PHE A 103 9.95 6.34 -12.38
N PHE A 104 10.53 6.73 -11.26
CA PHE A 104 10.16 7.92 -10.49
C PHE A 104 11.20 9.00 -10.79
N VAL A 105 10.75 10.17 -11.24
CA VAL A 105 11.62 11.29 -11.59
C VAL A 105 11.32 12.47 -10.69
N GLU A 106 12.36 12.98 -10.05
CA GLU A 106 12.28 14.16 -9.20
C GLU A 106 12.65 15.42 -9.98
N PRO A 107 12.12 16.58 -9.57
CA PRO A 107 12.68 17.88 -9.93
C PRO A 107 13.97 18.13 -9.14
N ASN A 108 14.66 19.21 -9.46
CA ASN A 108 15.75 19.73 -8.63
C ASN A 108 15.28 20.00 -7.18
N VAL A 109 16.20 19.83 -6.25
CA VAL A 109 15.97 19.98 -4.80
C VAL A 109 15.53 21.37 -4.36
N GLU A 110 15.81 22.43 -5.13
CA GLU A 110 15.46 23.81 -4.73
C GLU A 110 13.95 23.98 -4.61
N ARG A 111 13.17 23.12 -5.29
CA ARG A 111 11.72 23.00 -5.10
C ARG A 111 11.32 22.85 -3.64
N ASN A 112 12.10 22.18 -2.80
CA ASN A 112 11.80 22.04 -1.37
C ASN A 112 11.72 23.39 -0.64
N VAL A 113 12.45 24.40 -1.15
CA VAL A 113 12.53 25.75 -0.58
C VAL A 113 11.46 26.66 -1.18
N THR A 114 11.17 26.51 -2.47
CA THR A 114 10.27 27.41 -3.22
C THR A 114 8.82 26.90 -3.31
N ASP A 115 8.60 25.60 -3.12
CA ASP A 115 7.37 24.89 -3.48
C ASP A 115 7.00 25.02 -4.98
N GLN A 116 7.94 25.45 -5.84
CA GLN A 116 7.74 25.70 -7.26
C GLN A 116 8.82 25.03 -8.11
N SER A 117 8.46 24.78 -9.37
CA SER A 117 9.39 24.45 -10.45
C SER A 117 8.91 25.09 -11.75
N GLU A 118 9.80 25.33 -12.71
CA GLU A 118 9.47 25.89 -14.04
C GLU A 118 9.30 24.79 -15.11
N ILE A 119 8.66 23.68 -14.74
CA ILE A 119 8.44 22.59 -15.69
C ILE A 119 7.43 23.01 -16.76
N SER A 120 7.96 23.20 -17.97
CA SER A 120 7.21 23.74 -19.11
C SER A 120 7.15 22.78 -20.32
N ALA A 121 7.91 21.69 -20.29
CA ALA A 121 7.98 20.70 -21.36
C ALA A 121 7.36 19.35 -20.93
N PRO A 122 6.62 18.65 -21.83
CA PRO A 122 6.12 17.32 -21.53
C PRO A 122 7.25 16.30 -21.48
N TRP A 123 7.07 15.23 -20.71
CA TRP A 123 8.03 14.12 -20.62
C TRP A 123 8.40 13.52 -21.98
N SER A 124 7.46 13.54 -22.93
CA SER A 124 7.67 13.05 -24.29
C SER A 124 8.78 13.77 -25.06
N THR A 125 9.21 14.95 -24.60
CA THR A 125 10.39 15.66 -25.12
C THR A 125 11.69 14.91 -24.81
N TYR A 126 11.75 14.21 -23.67
CA TYR A 126 12.97 13.55 -23.17
C TYR A 126 12.97 12.04 -23.42
N SER A 127 11.82 11.36 -23.35
CA SER A 127 11.72 9.93 -23.62
C SER A 127 10.34 9.50 -24.15
N SER A 128 10.33 8.43 -24.95
CA SER A 128 9.08 7.77 -25.36
C SER A 128 8.55 6.75 -24.34
N TYR A 129 9.34 6.38 -23.33
CA TYR A 129 8.92 5.43 -22.31
C TYR A 129 7.80 6.01 -21.44
N ARG A 130 6.69 5.28 -21.30
CA ARG A 130 5.44 5.80 -20.70
C ARG A 130 5.29 5.51 -19.21
N ASN A 131 6.00 4.50 -18.69
CA ASN A 131 5.87 4.06 -17.30
C ASN A 131 6.77 4.93 -16.41
N VAL A 132 6.47 6.22 -16.35
CA VAL A 132 7.22 7.23 -15.58
C VAL A 132 6.23 7.98 -14.69
N VAL A 133 6.66 8.34 -13.49
CA VAL A 133 5.88 9.03 -12.46
C VAL A 133 6.70 10.21 -11.96
N TYR A 134 6.09 11.40 -11.88
CA TYR A 134 6.74 12.56 -11.26
C TYR A 134 6.64 12.43 -9.74
N ALA A 135 7.77 12.58 -9.05
CA ALA A 135 7.93 12.16 -7.65
C ALA A 135 8.46 13.25 -6.70
N PRO A 136 7.96 14.50 -6.73
CA PRO A 136 8.54 15.58 -5.94
C PRO A 136 8.38 15.36 -4.44
N HIS A 137 9.28 15.98 -3.68
CA HIS A 137 9.14 16.15 -2.24
C HIS A 137 8.24 17.35 -1.93
N ILE A 138 7.41 17.25 -0.90
CA ILE A 138 6.55 18.34 -0.44
C ILE A 138 6.80 18.58 1.05
N TYR A 139 7.60 19.60 1.34
CA TYR A 139 7.95 20.04 2.69
C TYR A 139 7.41 21.45 3.01
N THR A 140 6.26 21.81 2.43
CA THR A 140 5.53 23.07 2.69
C THR A 140 5.41 23.36 4.19
N GLY A 141 5.95 24.51 4.64
CA GLY A 141 5.94 24.92 6.04
C GLY A 141 6.98 24.24 6.92
N VAL A 142 7.90 23.48 6.32
CA VAL A 142 9.02 22.80 6.98
C VAL A 142 10.35 23.31 6.45
N PHE A 143 10.65 23.13 5.16
CA PHE A 143 11.89 23.60 4.51
C PHE A 143 11.69 24.78 3.57
N THR A 144 10.45 25.26 3.44
CA THR A 144 10.14 26.42 2.60
C THR A 144 10.77 27.69 3.15
N ALA A 145 11.08 28.64 2.26
CA ALA A 145 11.80 29.87 2.61
C ALA A 145 11.12 30.69 3.73
N ASP A 146 9.79 30.65 3.85
CA ASP A 146 9.09 31.32 4.95
C ASP A 146 9.42 30.71 6.33
N GLN A 147 9.61 29.40 6.38
CA GLN A 147 10.01 28.69 7.58
C GLN A 147 11.52 28.84 7.83
N GLU A 148 12.36 28.61 6.83
CA GLU A 148 13.83 28.64 6.96
C GLU A 148 14.36 30.06 7.22
N VAL A 149 13.86 31.08 6.50
CA VAL A 149 14.37 32.46 6.60
C VAL A 149 13.63 33.28 7.64
N ALA A 150 12.30 33.13 7.73
CA ALA A 150 11.48 33.98 8.58
C ALA A 150 10.98 33.29 9.86
N SER A 151 11.19 31.98 10.03
CA SER A 151 10.60 31.18 11.12
C SER A 151 9.09 31.39 11.25
N ARG A 152 8.43 31.56 10.09
CA ARG A 152 6.98 31.78 9.96
C ARG A 152 6.40 30.76 8.98
N ARG A 153 5.08 30.61 8.98
CA ARG A 153 4.34 29.76 8.03
C ARG A 153 3.25 30.59 7.36
N PHE A 154 3.64 31.42 6.41
CA PHE A 154 2.70 32.27 5.67
C PHE A 154 2.46 31.79 4.24
N MET A 155 3.29 30.86 3.73
CA MET A 155 2.99 30.15 2.51
C MET A 155 1.70 29.33 2.67
N PRO A 156 0.83 29.26 1.65
CA PRO A 156 -0.38 28.46 1.73
C PRO A 156 -0.04 26.98 1.98
N ASN A 157 -0.70 26.37 2.96
CA ASN A 157 -0.45 24.97 3.33
C ASN A 157 -0.68 23.96 2.19
N ASP A 158 -1.37 24.35 1.11
CA ASP A 158 -1.59 23.52 -0.09
C ASP A 158 -0.76 23.94 -1.31
N GLY A 159 0.16 24.91 -1.16
CA GLY A 159 1.00 25.45 -2.23
C GLY A 159 1.82 24.38 -2.93
N GLY A 160 2.63 23.63 -2.18
CA GLY A 160 3.46 22.55 -2.74
C GLY A 160 2.68 21.44 -3.46
N TYR A 161 1.46 21.12 -2.99
CA TYR A 161 0.57 20.16 -3.68
C TYR A 161 0.03 20.74 -4.99
N ARG A 162 -0.43 21.99 -4.98
CA ARG A 162 -0.97 22.64 -6.18
C ARG A 162 0.10 22.79 -7.26
N SER A 163 1.32 23.14 -6.86
CA SER A 163 2.46 23.21 -7.77
C SER A 163 2.83 21.84 -8.32
N ALA A 164 2.96 20.81 -7.47
CA ALA A 164 3.27 19.44 -7.91
C ALA A 164 2.25 18.90 -8.92
N ILE A 165 0.96 19.23 -8.73
CA ILE A 165 -0.10 18.86 -9.68
C ILE A 165 0.05 19.62 -11.01
N SER A 166 0.48 20.89 -10.97
CA SER A 166 0.77 21.68 -12.17
C SER A 166 1.94 21.09 -12.94
N ASP A 167 3.04 20.80 -12.25
CA ASP A 167 4.25 20.16 -12.78
C ASP A 167 3.92 18.82 -13.46
N ALA A 168 3.21 17.93 -12.75
CA ALA A 168 2.81 16.62 -13.26
C ALA A 168 1.94 16.75 -14.52
N LYS A 169 1.05 17.76 -14.58
CA LYS A 169 0.24 18.05 -15.77
C LYS A 169 1.09 18.56 -16.93
N ALA A 170 2.06 19.43 -16.66
CA ALA A 170 2.99 19.92 -17.69
C ALA A 170 3.84 18.78 -18.27
N LEU A 171 4.32 17.87 -17.42
CA LEU A 171 5.03 16.65 -17.83
C LEU A 171 4.12 15.63 -18.54
N GLY A 172 2.82 15.65 -18.25
CA GLY A 172 1.87 14.62 -18.69
C GLY A 172 2.08 13.28 -17.96
N LEU A 173 2.50 13.31 -16.70
CA LEU A 173 2.82 12.14 -15.89
C LEU A 173 1.87 11.99 -14.68
N PRO A 174 1.66 10.77 -14.16
CA PRO A 174 1.12 10.57 -12.82
C PRO A 174 2.01 11.22 -11.75
N LEU A 175 1.40 11.58 -10.61
CA LEU A 175 2.08 12.20 -9.48
C LEU A 175 2.11 11.25 -8.27
N TRP A 176 3.29 11.11 -7.67
CA TRP A 176 3.51 10.47 -6.38
C TRP A 176 4.26 11.45 -5.48
N VAL A 177 3.88 11.62 -4.22
CA VAL A 177 4.67 12.47 -3.31
C VAL A 177 5.84 11.66 -2.79
N GLY A 178 7.04 11.89 -3.34
CA GLY A 178 8.28 11.15 -3.04
C GLY A 178 8.62 11.20 -1.56
N GLU A 179 8.54 12.40 -0.98
CA GLU A 179 8.66 12.58 0.47
C GLU A 179 7.77 13.68 1.01
N PHE A 180 7.33 13.49 2.25
CA PHE A 180 6.75 14.53 3.09
C PHE A 180 7.00 14.18 4.55
N GLY A 181 6.97 15.17 5.44
CA GLY A 181 7.24 14.96 6.85
C GLY A 181 7.35 16.26 7.61
N ASN A 182 7.65 16.16 8.90
CA ASN A 182 7.77 17.31 9.82
C ASN A 182 8.34 16.85 11.16
N ASN A 183 8.63 17.79 12.06
CA ASN A 183 8.89 17.52 13.48
C ASN A 183 7.60 17.05 14.21
N PRO A 184 7.65 16.09 15.15
CA PRO A 184 6.47 15.54 15.84
C PRO A 184 5.55 16.57 16.53
N GLN A 185 6.09 17.70 16.94
CA GLN A 185 5.34 18.82 17.54
C GLN A 185 4.31 19.39 16.56
N ASP A 186 4.59 19.30 15.25
CA ASP A 186 3.73 19.79 14.18
C ASP A 186 2.77 18.73 13.62
N ASP A 187 2.65 17.57 14.25
CA ASP A 187 1.82 16.48 13.71
C ASP A 187 0.34 16.88 13.57
N ASP A 188 -0.18 17.73 14.47
CA ASP A 188 -1.58 18.17 14.38
C ASP A 188 -1.81 19.26 13.32
N THR A 189 -0.76 19.92 12.83
CA THR A 189 -0.85 21.03 11.88
C THR A 189 -0.33 20.64 10.50
N ILE A 190 0.87 20.08 10.40
CA ILE A 190 1.53 19.74 9.12
C ILE A 190 1.20 18.29 8.71
N LEU A 191 1.51 17.30 9.55
CA LEU A 191 1.32 15.89 9.17
C LEU A 191 -0.13 15.57 8.82
N ARG A 192 -1.09 16.04 9.64
CA ARG A 192 -2.52 15.90 9.35
C ARG A 192 -2.93 16.61 8.06
N THR A 193 -2.34 17.77 7.76
CA THR A 193 -2.64 18.52 6.54
C THR A 193 -2.16 17.77 5.31
N HIS A 194 -0.96 17.18 5.32
CA HIS A 194 -0.50 16.32 4.21
C HIS A 194 -1.50 15.22 3.88
N TYR A 195 -1.95 14.46 4.88
CA TYR A 195 -2.94 13.41 4.63
C TYR A 195 -4.31 13.95 4.19
N THR A 196 -4.71 15.12 4.68
CA THR A 196 -5.95 15.78 4.23
C THR A 196 -5.85 16.21 2.77
N LEU A 197 -4.69 16.72 2.34
CA LEU A 197 -4.45 17.14 0.97
C LEU A 197 -4.27 15.95 0.02
N GLN A 198 -3.62 14.88 0.46
CA GLN A 198 -3.54 13.61 -0.28
C GLN A 198 -4.93 13.03 -0.53
N ASP A 199 -5.80 12.99 0.49
CA ASP A 199 -7.20 12.59 0.34
C ASP A 199 -7.95 13.53 -0.64
N LYS A 200 -7.80 14.85 -0.48
CA LYS A 200 -8.44 15.88 -1.34
C LYS A 200 -8.06 15.74 -2.82
N TYR A 201 -6.79 15.45 -3.10
CA TYR A 201 -6.26 15.36 -4.46
C TYR A 201 -6.12 13.93 -4.98
N LEU A 202 -6.53 12.92 -4.20
CA LEU A 202 -6.41 11.50 -4.50
C LEU A 202 -4.98 11.05 -4.82
N LEU A 203 -4.03 11.55 -4.04
CA LEU A 203 -2.59 11.27 -4.19
C LEU A 203 -2.09 10.31 -3.13
N GLY A 204 -1.08 9.51 -3.47
CA GLY A 204 -0.27 8.74 -2.53
C GLY A 204 1.07 9.41 -2.27
N GLY A 205 1.79 8.93 -1.27
CA GLY A 205 3.14 9.38 -0.99
C GLY A 205 3.85 8.58 0.10
N THR A 206 5.09 8.98 0.37
CA THR A 206 5.99 8.31 1.31
C THR A 206 6.36 9.26 2.46
N LEU A 207 6.00 8.88 3.69
CA LEU A 207 6.35 9.66 4.88
C LEU A 207 7.84 9.47 5.24
N TRP A 208 8.54 10.59 5.40
CA TRP A 208 9.85 10.65 6.03
C TRP A 208 9.71 10.74 7.56
N LEU A 209 10.05 9.71 8.33
CA LEU A 209 10.52 8.39 7.93
C LEU A 209 9.99 7.27 8.84
N TRP A 210 10.17 6.02 8.43
CA TRP A 210 9.68 4.87 9.21
C TRP A 210 10.38 4.72 10.55
N LYS A 211 11.71 4.77 10.59
CA LYS A 211 12.51 4.57 11.80
C LYS A 211 13.74 5.46 11.79
N GLU A 212 14.02 6.09 12.93
CA GLU A 212 15.16 6.99 13.09
C GLU A 212 15.77 6.83 14.48
N ASN A 213 17.10 6.73 14.55
CA ASN A 213 17.82 6.71 15.82
C ASN A 213 18.21 8.12 16.29
N ALA A 214 18.67 8.92 15.34
CA ALA A 214 19.07 10.31 15.46
C ALA A 214 18.99 10.90 14.05
N ASN A 215 18.58 12.16 13.95
CA ASN A 215 18.68 12.90 12.70
C ASN A 215 20.17 13.13 12.33
N ASP A 216 20.47 13.10 11.04
CA ASP A 216 21.82 13.14 10.46
C ASP A 216 22.51 14.49 10.63
N VAL A 217 21.74 15.58 10.73
CA VAL A 217 22.25 16.95 10.95
C VAL A 217 22.21 17.31 12.44
N ASN A 218 21.14 16.94 13.15
CA ASN A 218 20.96 17.28 14.56
C ASN A 218 20.41 16.10 15.37
N GLY A 219 21.27 15.42 16.13
CA GLY A 219 20.88 14.25 16.93
C GLY A 219 19.85 14.50 18.05
N SER A 220 19.43 15.74 18.30
CA SER A 220 18.28 16.07 19.16
C SER A 220 16.92 16.07 18.43
N VAL A 221 16.95 16.08 17.10
CA VAL A 221 15.77 16.05 16.22
C VAL A 221 15.40 14.59 15.92
N PHE A 222 14.09 14.35 15.86
CA PHE A 222 13.52 13.03 15.60
C PHE A 222 12.15 13.16 14.92
N TRP A 223 11.96 12.54 13.76
CA TRP A 223 10.78 12.53 12.91
C TRP A 223 10.23 11.10 12.71
N GLY A 224 10.98 10.05 13.04
CA GLY A 224 10.55 8.66 12.77
C GLY A 224 9.15 8.29 13.31
N VAL A 225 8.47 7.35 12.65
CA VAL A 225 7.31 6.64 13.25
C VAL A 225 7.76 5.74 14.42
N TYR A 226 9.00 5.26 14.35
CA TYR A 226 9.67 4.50 15.41
C TYR A 226 11.01 5.15 15.78
N GLY A 227 11.20 5.43 17.06
CA GLY A 227 12.45 5.98 17.60
C GLY A 227 13.41 4.94 18.16
N LYS A 228 14.53 5.43 18.72
CA LYS A 228 15.51 4.63 19.46
C LYS A 228 14.87 3.75 20.54
N PRO A 229 15.46 2.58 20.89
CA PRO A 229 16.70 2.01 20.33
C PRO A 229 16.48 1.31 18.98
N PHE A 230 17.57 1.07 18.25
CA PHE A 230 17.55 0.22 17.06
C PHE A 230 17.14 -1.23 17.44
N GLY A 231 16.38 -1.89 16.56
CA GLY A 231 15.65 -3.12 16.90
C GLY A 231 14.17 -2.94 16.61
N ARG A 232 13.28 -3.25 17.57
CA ARG A 232 11.83 -2.98 17.39
C ARG A 232 11.53 -1.48 17.25
N GLY A 233 12.32 -0.62 17.90
CA GLY A 233 12.08 0.81 17.98
C GLY A 233 10.95 1.17 18.94
N THR A 234 10.98 2.40 19.44
CA THR A 234 9.91 2.93 20.31
C THR A 234 8.80 3.49 19.42
N PRO A 235 7.57 2.95 19.47
CA PRO A 235 6.47 3.45 18.64
C PRO A 235 6.09 4.87 19.03
N GLN A 236 5.75 5.70 18.04
CA GLN A 236 5.15 7.02 18.24
C GLN A 236 3.63 6.93 18.07
N PRO A 237 2.84 6.84 19.17
CA PRO A 237 1.41 6.47 19.06
C PRO A 237 0.60 7.45 18.22
N LYS A 238 0.89 8.75 18.34
CA LYS A 238 0.20 9.80 17.56
C LYS A 238 0.48 9.68 16.07
N ARG A 239 1.74 9.49 15.66
CA ARG A 239 2.09 9.25 14.25
C ARG A 239 1.46 7.97 13.74
N ILE A 240 1.56 6.87 14.49
CA ILE A 240 0.91 5.59 14.11
C ILE A 240 -0.60 5.79 13.90
N LEU A 241 -1.27 6.56 14.75
CA LEU A 241 -2.69 6.87 14.60
C LEU A 241 -2.98 7.70 13.33
N ILE A 242 -2.16 8.70 13.02
CA ILE A 242 -2.32 9.57 11.85
C ILE A 242 -2.03 8.82 10.54
N THR A 243 -1.01 7.96 10.52
CA THR A 243 -0.53 7.24 9.33
C THR A 243 -1.28 5.93 9.09
N SER A 244 -1.83 5.29 10.13
CA SER A 244 -2.65 4.08 9.99
C SER A 244 -4.09 4.46 9.64
N ARG A 245 -4.35 4.62 8.35
CA ARG A 245 -5.62 5.12 7.80
C ARG A 245 -6.44 3.98 7.17
N ALA A 246 -7.77 4.18 7.09
CA ALA A 246 -8.56 3.37 6.18
C ALA A 246 -8.27 3.85 4.75
N THR A 247 -7.67 3.00 3.91
CA THR A 247 -7.09 3.44 2.62
C THR A 247 -7.38 2.43 1.52
N PRO A 248 -7.91 2.86 0.35
CA PRO A 248 -8.00 2.00 -0.81
C PRO A 248 -6.59 1.67 -1.30
N MET A 249 -6.17 0.42 -1.14
CA MET A 249 -4.90 -0.10 -1.65
C MET A 249 -4.96 -0.35 -3.16
N ALA A 250 -6.15 -0.67 -3.66
CA ALA A 250 -6.46 -0.82 -5.08
C ALA A 250 -7.94 -0.53 -5.28
N ALA A 251 -8.31 0.04 -6.43
CA ALA A 251 -9.70 0.27 -6.81
C ALA A 251 -9.98 -0.28 -8.22
N ASP A 252 -11.09 -0.97 -8.39
CA ASP A 252 -11.66 -1.26 -9.70
C ASP A 252 -12.44 -0.04 -10.18
N GLY A 253 -11.85 0.65 -11.16
CA GLY A 253 -12.38 1.88 -11.72
C GLY A 253 -11.73 3.14 -11.14
N THR A 254 -12.47 4.24 -11.11
CA THR A 254 -11.96 5.57 -10.76
C THR A 254 -12.38 5.94 -9.35
N LEU A 255 -11.43 6.38 -8.51
CA LEU A 255 -11.77 6.97 -7.20
C LEU A 255 -12.33 8.39 -7.41
N ASP A 256 -13.47 8.68 -6.78
CA ASP A 256 -14.09 10.01 -6.81
C ASP A 256 -13.73 10.83 -5.58
N SER A 257 -13.69 10.18 -4.41
CA SER A 257 -13.31 10.81 -3.14
C SER A 257 -12.79 9.79 -2.15
N VAL A 258 -11.85 10.22 -1.32
CA VAL A 258 -11.36 9.50 -0.15
C VAL A 258 -11.40 10.47 1.03
N HIS A 259 -11.89 9.99 2.16
CA HIS A 259 -11.83 10.72 3.41
C HIS A 259 -11.54 9.75 4.55
N TYR A 260 -10.57 10.09 5.39
CA TYR A 260 -10.36 9.43 6.69
C TYR A 260 -10.08 10.44 7.81
N GLY A 261 -10.89 10.35 8.87
CA GLY A 261 -10.74 11.13 10.10
C GLY A 261 -9.90 10.39 11.14
N ALA A 262 -8.59 10.66 11.21
CA ALA A 262 -7.69 9.95 12.13
C ALA A 262 -8.05 10.08 13.64
N GLY A 263 -8.83 11.10 14.01
CA GLY A 263 -9.32 11.27 15.39
C GLY A 263 -10.57 10.45 15.71
N SER A 264 -11.49 10.31 14.76
CA SER A 264 -12.75 9.58 14.95
C SER A 264 -12.69 8.13 14.46
N GLY A 265 -11.75 7.82 13.55
CA GLY A 265 -11.70 6.54 12.83
C GLY A 265 -12.75 6.42 11.73
N ASP A 266 -13.47 7.49 11.42
CA ASP A 266 -14.48 7.48 10.35
C ASP A 266 -13.81 7.53 8.98
N PHE A 267 -14.43 6.89 7.99
CA PHE A 267 -14.01 6.97 6.61
C PHE A 267 -15.20 6.99 5.66
N ASP A 268 -14.99 7.59 4.49
CA ASP A 268 -15.93 7.62 3.38
C ASP A 268 -15.13 7.62 2.06
N ILE A 269 -15.36 6.60 1.25
CA ILE A 269 -14.67 6.38 -0.03
C ILE A 269 -15.72 6.18 -1.10
N ARG A 270 -15.66 6.96 -2.17
CA ARG A 270 -16.54 6.84 -3.34
C ARG A 270 -15.72 6.58 -4.58
N ALA A 271 -16.25 5.76 -5.47
CA ALA A 271 -15.62 5.39 -6.72
C ALA A 271 -16.66 4.90 -7.73
N ASP A 272 -16.27 4.85 -8.99
CA ASP A 272 -17.09 4.33 -10.08
C ASP A 272 -16.39 3.17 -10.78
N SER A 273 -17.09 2.05 -10.92
CA SER A 273 -16.63 0.86 -11.63
C SER A 273 -17.35 0.72 -12.97
N ALA A 274 -16.60 0.67 -14.06
CA ALA A 274 -17.17 0.58 -15.42
C ALA A 274 -18.01 -0.69 -15.66
N SER A 275 -17.82 -1.76 -14.89
CA SER A 275 -18.58 -3.00 -15.05
C SER A 275 -18.67 -3.82 -13.76
N PRO A 276 -19.74 -4.60 -13.57
CA PRO A 276 -19.91 -5.41 -12.37
C PRO A 276 -18.72 -6.35 -12.11
N VAL A 277 -18.32 -6.46 -10.85
CA VAL A 277 -17.29 -7.40 -10.37
C VAL A 277 -17.97 -8.54 -9.63
N SER A 278 -17.67 -9.77 -10.02
CA SER A 278 -18.25 -10.95 -9.39
C SER A 278 -17.61 -11.22 -8.02
N CYS A 279 -18.44 -11.56 -7.02
CA CYS A 279 -17.97 -11.98 -5.71
C CYS A 279 -16.91 -13.10 -5.79
N GLY A 280 -15.71 -12.81 -5.28
CA GLY A 280 -14.56 -13.70 -5.28
C GLY A 280 -13.62 -13.56 -6.47
N ASP A 281 -13.88 -12.64 -7.39
CA ASP A 281 -12.89 -12.17 -8.37
C ASP A 281 -11.92 -11.19 -7.67
N LEU A 282 -10.84 -11.75 -7.13
CA LEU A 282 -9.83 -10.96 -6.40
C LEU A 282 -8.97 -10.10 -7.32
N SER A 283 -8.90 -10.41 -8.62
CA SER A 283 -8.10 -9.64 -9.58
C SER A 283 -8.73 -8.30 -9.97
N ARG A 284 -10.05 -8.19 -9.78
CA ARG A 284 -10.83 -6.99 -10.04
C ARG A 284 -11.49 -6.43 -8.79
N ALA A 285 -11.14 -6.92 -7.61
CA ALA A 285 -11.70 -6.39 -6.39
C ALA A 285 -11.03 -5.06 -6.03
N THR A 286 -11.84 -4.08 -5.62
CA THR A 286 -11.33 -2.95 -4.83
C THR A 286 -10.87 -3.50 -3.48
N VAL A 287 -9.66 -3.16 -3.07
CA VAL A 287 -9.05 -3.62 -1.81
C VAL A 287 -8.89 -2.44 -0.87
N LEU A 288 -9.57 -2.50 0.26
CA LEU A 288 -9.52 -1.49 1.31
C LEU A 288 -8.81 -2.06 2.55
N PHE A 289 -7.74 -1.40 2.98
CA PHE A 289 -7.18 -1.63 4.31
C PHE A 289 -7.99 -0.85 5.35
N VAL A 290 -8.37 -1.49 6.46
CA VAL A 290 -9.08 -0.83 7.56
C VAL A 290 -8.34 -1.09 8.88
N PRO A 291 -7.78 -0.04 9.52
CA PRO A 291 -6.93 -0.20 10.69
C PRO A 291 -7.75 -0.62 11.93
N PRO A 292 -7.07 -1.08 13.00
CA PRO A 292 -7.75 -1.46 14.25
C PRO A 292 -8.47 -0.28 14.92
N ALA A 293 -8.03 0.95 14.66
CA ALA A 293 -8.64 2.18 15.20
C ALA A 293 -10.10 2.36 14.74
N VAL A 294 -10.47 1.85 13.56
CA VAL A 294 -11.85 1.91 13.07
C VAL A 294 -12.69 0.82 13.73
N THR A 295 -13.37 1.11 14.82
CA THR A 295 -14.21 0.07 15.47
C THR A 295 -15.58 -0.09 14.83
N ALA A 296 -16.00 0.90 14.04
CA ALA A 296 -17.26 0.91 13.31
C ALA A 296 -17.38 -0.25 12.29
N PRO A 297 -18.61 -0.69 11.99
CA PRO A 297 -18.89 -1.57 10.85
C PRO A 297 -18.41 -0.96 9.52
N VAL A 298 -17.98 -1.78 8.57
CA VAL A 298 -17.70 -1.33 7.20
C VAL A 298 -18.96 -1.55 6.36
N VAL A 299 -19.56 -0.46 5.87
CA VAL A 299 -20.79 -0.50 5.07
C VAL A 299 -20.46 -0.16 3.62
N ALA A 300 -21.12 -0.87 2.69
CA ALA A 300 -20.97 -0.65 1.27
C ALA A 300 -22.32 -0.37 0.59
N GLU A 301 -22.34 0.60 -0.32
CA GLU A 301 -23.45 0.90 -1.22
C GLU A 301 -22.99 0.64 -2.66
N GLY A 302 -23.85 0.08 -3.50
CA GLY A 302 -23.50 -0.26 -4.89
C GLY A 302 -22.46 -1.40 -5.04
N ALA A 303 -22.13 -2.11 -3.96
CA ALA A 303 -21.16 -3.20 -3.97
C ALA A 303 -21.47 -4.26 -2.90
N SER A 304 -20.93 -5.46 -3.08
CA SER A 304 -20.82 -6.50 -2.04
C SER A 304 -19.40 -6.58 -1.48
N ILE A 305 -19.24 -7.04 -0.23
CA ILE A 305 -17.92 -7.12 0.42
C ILE A 305 -17.59 -8.49 1.02
N ASP A 306 -16.31 -8.83 1.00
CA ASP A 306 -15.67 -9.85 1.84
C ASP A 306 -14.67 -9.15 2.80
N VAL A 307 -14.59 -9.63 4.05
CA VAL A 307 -13.69 -9.03 5.06
C VAL A 307 -12.80 -10.11 5.64
N PHE A 308 -11.49 -9.86 5.62
CA PHE A 308 -10.45 -10.73 6.12
C PHE A 308 -9.75 -10.07 7.30
N SER A 309 -9.38 -10.88 8.31
CA SER A 309 -8.59 -10.38 9.44
C SER A 309 -7.11 -10.31 9.04
N ARG A 310 -6.45 -9.21 9.39
CA ARG A 310 -5.03 -8.95 9.13
C ARG A 310 -4.37 -8.37 10.39
N ALA A 311 -3.87 -9.25 11.26
CA ALA A 311 -3.12 -8.86 12.48
C ALA A 311 -3.83 -7.79 13.35
N GLY A 312 -5.14 -7.96 13.59
CA GLY A 312 -5.97 -7.00 14.35
C GLY A 312 -6.61 -5.91 13.50
N ALA A 313 -6.08 -5.64 12.30
CA ALA A 313 -6.72 -4.86 11.26
C ALA A 313 -7.63 -5.74 10.39
N ARG A 314 -8.25 -5.12 9.38
CA ARG A 314 -9.04 -5.81 8.36
C ARG A 314 -8.58 -5.44 6.96
N GLU A 315 -8.74 -6.38 6.04
CA GLU A 315 -8.65 -6.17 4.61
C GLU A 315 -10.03 -6.47 4.01
N VAL A 316 -10.59 -5.51 3.30
CA VAL A 316 -11.95 -5.58 2.75
C VAL A 316 -11.84 -5.64 1.23
N TYR A 317 -12.35 -6.72 0.66
CA TYR A 317 -12.47 -6.90 -0.78
C TYR A 317 -13.88 -6.50 -1.19
N VAL A 318 -13.97 -5.62 -2.17
CA VAL A 318 -15.20 -4.96 -2.57
C VAL A 318 -15.45 -5.28 -4.04
N TYR A 319 -16.67 -5.71 -4.31
CA TYR A 319 -17.12 -6.19 -5.61
C TYR A 319 -18.29 -5.29 -6.06
N PRO A 320 -18.00 -4.21 -6.82
CA PRO A 320 -19.03 -3.30 -7.32
C PRO A 320 -20.05 -3.99 -8.21
N TYR A 321 -21.29 -3.52 -8.19
CA TYR A 321 -22.35 -3.99 -9.11
C TYR A 321 -22.28 -3.33 -10.49
N GLY A 322 -21.26 -2.48 -10.73
CA GLY A 322 -21.15 -1.59 -11.88
C GLY A 322 -21.76 -0.22 -11.57
N GLY A 323 -21.13 0.84 -12.07
CA GLY A 323 -21.41 2.22 -11.74
C GLY A 323 -20.84 2.66 -10.38
N PRO A 324 -21.42 3.70 -9.76
CA PRO A 324 -20.90 4.28 -8.53
C PRO A 324 -21.11 3.33 -7.34
N TYR A 325 -20.08 3.24 -6.50
CA TYR A 325 -20.11 2.51 -5.25
C TYR A 325 -19.43 3.32 -4.14
N ARG A 326 -19.82 3.03 -2.89
CA ARG A 326 -19.33 3.74 -1.70
C ARG A 326 -18.97 2.77 -0.59
N LEU A 327 -17.91 3.08 0.14
CA LEU A 327 -17.47 2.37 1.33
C LEU A 327 -17.33 3.37 2.47
N TYR A 328 -17.97 3.11 3.60
CA TYR A 328 -17.92 4.05 4.73
C TYR A 328 -18.00 3.34 6.08
N SER A 329 -17.60 4.05 7.13
CA SER A 329 -17.79 3.63 8.51
C SER A 329 -19.26 3.78 8.92
N GLY A 330 -19.90 2.67 9.27
CA GLY A 330 -21.31 2.61 9.67
C GLY A 330 -21.57 3.25 11.04
N GLN A 331 -22.84 3.56 11.29
CA GLN A 331 -23.35 4.13 12.53
C GLN A 331 -23.63 3.05 13.60
N PRO A 332 -23.84 3.44 14.87
CA PRO A 332 -24.26 2.50 15.90
C PRO A 332 -25.54 1.73 15.49
N GLY A 333 -25.45 0.40 15.43
CA GLY A 333 -26.54 -0.48 15.00
C GLY A 333 -26.38 -1.02 13.58
N ASP A 334 -25.51 -0.43 12.75
CA ASP A 334 -25.19 -0.96 11.44
C ASP A 334 -24.45 -2.29 11.53
N VAL A 335 -24.51 -3.07 10.44
CA VAL A 335 -23.78 -4.32 10.28
C VAL A 335 -22.87 -4.25 9.07
N THR A 336 -21.69 -4.87 9.17
CA THR A 336 -20.72 -4.88 8.08
C THR A 336 -21.25 -5.64 6.87
N GLY A 337 -21.49 -4.96 5.75
CA GLY A 337 -22.07 -5.53 4.54
C GLY A 337 -22.51 -4.49 3.51
N PRO A 338 -23.28 -4.90 2.47
CA PRO A 338 -23.78 -6.25 2.25
C PRO A 338 -22.65 -7.23 1.94
N ARG A 339 -22.75 -8.44 2.51
CA ARG A 339 -21.74 -9.48 2.29
C ARG A 339 -22.00 -10.19 0.98
N CYS A 340 -20.93 -10.60 0.31
CA CYS A 340 -21.06 -11.57 -0.77
C CYS A 340 -21.90 -12.76 -0.32
N PRO A 341 -22.84 -13.25 -1.15
CA PRO A 341 -23.61 -14.42 -0.82
C PRO A 341 -22.63 -15.55 -0.49
N PRO A 342 -22.88 -16.32 0.59
CA PRO A 342 -22.04 -17.45 0.89
C PRO A 342 -21.96 -18.30 -0.37
N LYS A 343 -20.75 -18.66 -0.84
CA LYS A 343 -20.54 -19.49 -2.03
C LYS A 343 -21.27 -20.82 -1.85
N THR A 344 -22.57 -20.86 -2.15
CA THR A 344 -23.40 -22.05 -2.19
C THR A 344 -23.09 -22.71 -3.52
N SER A 345 -21.94 -23.38 -3.59
CA SER A 345 -21.87 -24.54 -4.48
C SER A 345 -22.91 -25.53 -3.94
N ALA A 346 -24.11 -25.51 -4.50
CA ALA A 346 -25.10 -26.56 -4.36
C ALA A 346 -24.53 -27.84 -4.97
N ALA A 347 -23.64 -28.50 -4.24
CA ALA A 347 -23.34 -29.90 -4.47
C ALA A 347 -24.56 -30.69 -4.01
N PRO A 348 -25.07 -31.65 -4.79
CA PRO A 348 -26.25 -32.44 -4.42
C PRO A 348 -26.03 -33.08 -3.03
N PRO A 349 -27.09 -33.17 -2.20
CA PRO A 349 -26.99 -33.69 -0.85
C PRO A 349 -26.31 -35.06 -0.87
N ILE A 350 -25.33 -35.20 0.02
CA ILE A 350 -24.57 -36.43 0.21
C ILE A 350 -25.31 -37.18 1.30
N PRO A 351 -25.77 -38.42 1.05
CA PRO A 351 -26.62 -39.13 1.98
C PRO A 351 -25.84 -39.35 3.28
N LEU A 352 -26.26 -38.69 4.36
CA LEU A 352 -25.91 -39.13 5.70
C LEU A 352 -26.71 -40.43 5.95
N PRO A 353 -26.12 -41.47 6.55
CA PRO A 353 -26.76 -42.77 6.72
C PRO A 353 -28.15 -42.62 7.36
N LYS A 354 -29.20 -43.24 6.81
CA LYS A 354 -30.57 -43.13 7.34
C LYS A 354 -30.57 -43.47 8.84
N PRO A 355 -31.26 -42.70 9.70
CA PRO A 355 -31.28 -42.99 11.13
C PRO A 355 -32.18 -44.20 11.35
N HIS A 356 -31.59 -45.38 11.48
CA HIS A 356 -32.29 -46.55 12.03
C HIS A 356 -31.80 -46.73 13.46
N GLY A 357 -32.69 -46.52 14.42
CA GLY A 357 -32.36 -46.66 15.84
C GLY A 357 -31.28 -45.69 16.33
N CYS A 358 -30.94 -45.84 17.60
CA CYS A 358 -29.84 -45.13 18.22
C CYS A 358 -28.49 -45.55 17.58
N ILE A 359 -27.48 -44.68 17.63
CA ILE A 359 -26.14 -44.97 17.08
C ILE A 359 -25.16 -45.37 18.18
N SER A 360 -24.17 -46.20 17.83
CA SER A 360 -23.09 -46.59 18.73
C SER A 360 -22.39 -45.38 19.33
N THR A 361 -22.19 -45.41 20.65
CA THR A 361 -21.55 -44.34 21.39
C THR A 361 -20.04 -44.50 21.49
N LYS A 362 -19.53 -45.69 21.14
CA LYS A 362 -18.09 -46.00 21.10
C LYS A 362 -17.41 -45.30 19.93
N SER A 363 -18.01 -45.36 18.74
CA SER A 363 -17.46 -44.68 17.57
C SER A 363 -18.50 -44.44 16.47
N LEU A 364 -18.36 -43.32 15.76
CA LEU A 364 -19.09 -43.03 14.52
C LEU A 364 -18.10 -42.68 13.42
N ARG A 365 -18.13 -43.48 12.35
CA ARG A 365 -17.38 -43.20 11.12
C ARG A 365 -18.21 -42.28 10.22
N VAL A 366 -17.61 -41.19 9.78
CA VAL A 366 -18.20 -40.25 8.83
C VAL A 366 -17.38 -40.22 7.56
N SER A 367 -18.03 -40.58 6.45
CA SER A 367 -17.45 -40.51 5.10
C SER A 367 -17.52 -39.09 4.57
N LEU A 368 -16.41 -38.60 4.03
CA LEU A 368 -16.27 -37.27 3.46
C LEU A 368 -16.36 -37.41 1.94
N ARG A 369 -17.35 -36.80 1.31
CA ARG A 369 -17.49 -36.82 -0.15
C ARG A 369 -16.93 -35.54 -0.74
N HIS A 370 -15.97 -35.73 -1.63
CA HIS A 370 -15.14 -34.69 -2.20
C HIS A 370 -15.88 -33.93 -3.32
N PRO A 371 -15.75 -32.59 -3.39
CA PRO A 371 -16.11 -31.84 -4.58
C PRO A 371 -15.27 -32.31 -5.78
N ARG A 372 -15.82 -32.21 -7.00
CA ARG A 372 -15.11 -32.57 -8.24
C ARG A 372 -13.75 -31.85 -8.30
N HIS A 373 -12.69 -32.61 -8.60
CA HIS A 373 -11.31 -32.14 -8.71
C HIS A 373 -10.73 -31.45 -7.45
N GLN A 374 -11.24 -31.75 -6.26
CA GLN A 374 -10.74 -31.18 -5.00
C GLN A 374 -10.54 -32.25 -3.93
N ARG A 375 -9.62 -31.99 -2.98
CA ARG A 375 -9.32 -32.86 -1.83
C ARG A 375 -9.60 -32.12 -0.52
N ILE A 376 -10.13 -32.83 0.48
CA ILE A 376 -10.34 -32.26 1.81
C ILE A 376 -9.02 -32.35 2.58
N VAL A 377 -8.55 -31.20 3.08
CA VAL A 377 -7.25 -31.08 3.76
C VAL A 377 -7.39 -30.85 5.28
N LYS A 378 -8.56 -30.42 5.73
CA LYS A 378 -8.86 -30.23 7.15
C LYS A 378 -10.32 -30.55 7.45
N VAL A 379 -10.56 -31.17 8.60
CA VAL A 379 -11.90 -31.44 9.15
C VAL A 379 -11.94 -31.06 10.62
N THR A 380 -13.00 -30.37 11.03
CA THR A 380 -13.31 -30.05 12.42
C THR A 380 -14.70 -30.57 12.76
N ALA A 381 -14.87 -31.32 13.85
CA ALA A 381 -16.18 -31.78 14.30
C ALA A 381 -16.56 -31.17 15.65
N TYR A 382 -17.87 -30.96 15.81
CA TYR A 382 -18.48 -30.41 17.01
C TYR A 382 -19.69 -31.26 17.43
N ILE A 383 -19.83 -31.52 18.72
CA ILE A 383 -21.01 -32.13 19.33
C ILE A 383 -21.65 -31.10 20.24
N ASP A 384 -22.92 -30.76 19.99
CA ASP A 384 -23.67 -29.75 20.75
C ASP A 384 -22.90 -28.41 20.85
N GLY A 385 -22.23 -28.02 19.76
CA GLY A 385 -21.41 -26.80 19.69
C GLY A 385 -20.00 -26.92 20.28
N LYS A 386 -19.71 -27.95 21.09
CA LYS A 386 -18.36 -28.21 21.62
C LYS A 386 -17.50 -28.91 20.59
N ARG A 387 -16.30 -28.37 20.31
CA ARG A 387 -15.34 -28.98 19.36
C ARG A 387 -14.79 -30.29 19.94
N VAL A 388 -14.95 -31.39 19.19
CA VAL A 388 -14.54 -32.74 19.61
C VAL A 388 -13.45 -33.35 18.74
N LEU A 389 -13.23 -32.84 17.53
CA LEU A 389 -12.19 -33.32 16.62
C LEU A 389 -11.63 -32.18 15.78
N VAL A 390 -10.32 -32.19 15.56
CA VAL A 390 -9.65 -31.48 14.46
C VAL A 390 -8.67 -32.45 13.81
N LYS A 391 -8.79 -32.65 12.50
CA LYS A 391 -7.88 -33.50 11.73
C LYS A 391 -7.40 -32.75 10.49
N ARG A 392 -6.09 -32.79 10.23
CA ARG A 392 -5.46 -32.28 9.01
C ARG A 392 -4.80 -33.43 8.25
N GLY A 393 -4.76 -33.35 6.93
CA GLY A 393 -4.12 -34.37 6.11
C GLY A 393 -4.02 -33.95 4.66
N ARG A 394 -3.26 -34.72 3.86
CA ARG A 394 -3.11 -34.45 2.42
C ARG A 394 -4.41 -34.74 1.65
N HIS A 395 -5.16 -35.79 1.99
CA HIS A 395 -6.42 -36.14 1.33
C HIS A 395 -7.30 -36.94 2.29
N LEU A 396 -8.18 -36.25 3.02
CA LEU A 396 -9.01 -36.86 4.05
C LEU A 396 -10.28 -37.45 3.43
N ARG A 397 -10.45 -38.77 3.48
CA ARG A 397 -11.65 -39.48 2.98
C ARG A 397 -12.69 -39.81 4.04
N THR A 398 -12.26 -39.99 5.29
CA THR A 398 -13.13 -40.36 6.41
C THR A 398 -12.61 -39.77 7.71
N VAL A 399 -13.50 -39.49 8.65
CA VAL A 399 -13.15 -39.22 10.06
C VAL A 399 -13.91 -40.17 10.97
N VAL A 400 -13.32 -40.50 12.12
CA VAL A 400 -13.95 -41.30 13.16
C VAL A 400 -14.05 -40.45 14.42
N LEU A 401 -15.22 -40.42 15.01
CA LEU A 401 -15.51 -39.73 16.26
C LEU A 401 -15.68 -40.77 17.35
N HIS A 402 -15.10 -40.55 18.52
CA HIS A 402 -15.18 -41.44 19.68
C HIS A 402 -15.93 -40.75 20.83
N HIS A 403 -16.39 -41.55 21.80
CA HIS A 403 -17.02 -41.06 23.04
C HIS A 403 -18.25 -40.16 22.78
N LEU A 404 -19.20 -40.66 21.98
CA LEU A 404 -20.43 -39.91 21.68
C LEU A 404 -21.41 -39.95 22.87
N PRO A 405 -22.28 -38.92 23.02
CA PRO A 405 -23.26 -38.87 24.11
C PRO A 405 -24.17 -40.11 24.15
N ARG A 406 -24.26 -40.77 25.31
CA ARG A 406 -25.09 -41.96 25.54
C ARG A 406 -26.50 -41.59 25.97
N GLY A 407 -27.48 -42.42 25.59
CA GLY A 407 -28.88 -42.32 26.06
C GLY A 407 -29.64 -41.04 25.66
N ARG A 408 -29.02 -40.08 24.97
CA ARG A 408 -29.63 -38.79 24.63
C ARG A 408 -29.44 -38.39 23.16
N ARG A 409 -30.21 -37.39 22.74
CA ARG A 409 -30.01 -36.73 21.45
C ARG A 409 -28.82 -35.77 21.52
N PHE A 410 -28.10 -35.64 20.40
CA PHE A 410 -27.02 -34.68 20.25
C PHE A 410 -26.90 -34.22 18.80
N ARG A 411 -26.40 -33.00 18.59
CA ARG A 411 -26.18 -32.39 17.28
C ARG A 411 -24.71 -32.51 16.89
N LEU A 412 -24.41 -33.27 15.85
CA LEU A 412 -23.09 -33.35 15.26
C LEU A 412 -22.96 -32.32 14.12
N LYS A 413 -21.99 -31.41 14.20
CA LYS A 413 -21.59 -30.51 13.12
C LYS A 413 -20.19 -30.87 12.64
N ILE A 414 -20.00 -31.03 11.34
CA ILE A 414 -18.69 -31.23 10.71
C ILE A 414 -18.39 -30.07 9.76
N VAL A 415 -17.19 -29.51 9.87
CA VAL A 415 -16.67 -28.42 9.05
C VAL A 415 -15.41 -28.92 8.33
N GLU A 416 -15.47 -28.99 7.02
CA GLU A 416 -14.41 -29.44 6.12
C GLU A 416 -13.77 -28.23 5.43
N VAL A 417 -12.48 -28.32 5.09
CA VAL A 417 -11.76 -27.33 4.28
C VAL A 417 -11.08 -28.05 3.13
N THR A 418 -11.30 -27.59 1.89
CA THR A 418 -10.64 -28.14 0.71
C THR A 418 -9.24 -27.57 0.50
N ASN A 419 -8.45 -28.20 -0.37
CA ASN A 419 -7.16 -27.67 -0.81
C ASN A 419 -7.24 -26.30 -1.52
N ARG A 420 -8.45 -25.83 -1.88
CA ARG A 420 -8.71 -24.51 -2.45
C ARG A 420 -9.30 -23.53 -1.42
N GLY A 421 -9.22 -23.86 -0.13
CA GLY A 421 -9.72 -22.98 0.96
C GLY A 421 -11.24 -22.99 1.14
N ILE A 422 -11.99 -23.74 0.33
CA ILE A 422 -13.45 -23.79 0.42
C ILE A 422 -13.85 -24.48 1.72
N ARG A 423 -14.70 -23.83 2.51
CA ARG A 423 -15.27 -24.38 3.75
C ARG A 423 -16.63 -24.99 3.48
N ILE A 424 -16.81 -26.25 3.91
CA ILE A 424 -18.08 -26.98 3.77
C ILE A 424 -18.53 -27.38 5.17
N SER A 425 -19.74 -26.98 5.58
CA SER A 425 -20.27 -27.30 6.91
C SER A 425 -21.56 -28.13 6.80
N ARG A 426 -21.67 -29.18 7.61
CA ARG A 426 -22.85 -30.05 7.71
C ARG A 426 -23.24 -30.23 9.16
N SER A 427 -24.54 -30.28 9.46
CA SER A 427 -25.03 -30.59 10.80
C SER A 427 -26.12 -31.66 10.74
N ARG A 428 -26.14 -32.57 11.72
CA ARG A 428 -27.23 -33.55 11.88
C ARG A 428 -27.42 -33.96 13.33
N SER A 429 -28.67 -34.20 13.69
CA SER A 429 -29.05 -34.71 15.01
C SER A 429 -29.04 -36.24 15.02
N TYR A 430 -28.43 -36.81 16.05
CA TYR A 430 -28.38 -38.25 16.33
C TYR A 430 -28.96 -38.55 17.72
N ARG A 431 -29.32 -39.81 17.97
CA ARG A 431 -29.61 -40.35 19.31
C ARG A 431 -28.54 -41.40 19.62
N GLY A 432 -27.77 -41.23 20.70
CA GLY A 432 -26.82 -42.26 21.13
C GLY A 432 -27.53 -43.41 21.83
N CYS A 433 -27.07 -44.64 21.61
CA CYS A 433 -27.59 -45.79 22.35
C CYS A 433 -27.26 -45.68 23.85
N PRO A 434 -28.05 -46.32 24.72
CA PRO A 434 -27.68 -46.49 26.12
C PRO A 434 -26.24 -47.00 26.29
#